data_AF-A0A545TUG4-F1
#
_entry.id   AF-A0A545TUG4-F1
#
_cell.length_a   1.000
_cell.length_b   1.000
_cell.length_c   1.000
_cell.angle_alpha   90.00
_cell.angle_beta   90.00
_cell.angle_gamma   90.00
#
_symmetry.space_group_name_H-M   'P 1'
#
loop_
_entity.id
_entity.type
_entity.pdbx_description
1 polymer ?
#
loop_
_entity_poly.entity_id
_entity_poly.type
_entity_poly.pdbx_seq_one_letter_code
_entity_poly.pdbx_strand_id
1 'polypeptide(L)'
;MSGYEQDRYSSSDGRATVRIGGSTSSAGYAGRAAIVTPERILSVMAEESGISLELLLCARRDRKIARPRQLAMYLMRKLCFELSLAKIGASVGGRDHKTVMHACDLMDYLLTRDRNLQDLQQRVLNRLYGSAQ
;
A
#
# COMPACT_ATOMS: atom_id res chain seq x y z
N MET A 1 -15.98 39.36 -3.50
CA MET A 1 -16.14 38.19 -2.61
C MET A 1 -14.78 37.53 -2.42
N SER A 2 -13.99 38.11 -1.52
CA SER A 2 -12.67 37.62 -1.14
C SER A 2 -12.74 37.31 0.34
N GLY A 3 -12.78 36.02 0.69
CA GLY A 3 -12.82 35.53 2.05
C GLY A 3 -11.85 34.37 2.16
N TYR A 4 -10.58 34.69 2.39
CA TYR A 4 -9.59 33.72 2.83
C TYR A 4 -9.58 33.76 4.35
N GLU A 5 -10.26 32.81 4.97
CA GLU A 5 -10.32 32.65 6.41
C GLU A 5 -9.09 31.86 6.87
N GLN A 6 -8.15 32.58 7.51
CA GLN A 6 -7.04 32.06 8.28
C GLN A 6 -7.53 31.82 9.70
N ASP A 7 -7.31 30.62 10.25
CA ASP A 7 -7.22 30.27 11.69
C ASP A 7 -7.50 28.75 11.86
N ARG A 8 -6.75 27.90 12.58
CA ARG A 8 -5.67 28.06 13.55
C ARG A 8 -4.77 26.83 13.55
N TYR A 9 -3.49 27.04 13.77
CA TYR A 9 -2.55 26.04 14.28
C TYR A 9 -2.67 26.05 15.81
N SER A 10 -3.12 24.94 16.42
CA SER A 10 -3.00 24.74 17.88
C SER A 10 -2.02 23.61 18.13
N SER A 11 -0.78 23.99 18.43
CA SER A 11 0.15 23.15 19.18
C SER A 11 -0.31 23.10 20.65
N SER A 12 -0.40 21.89 21.20
CA SER A 12 -0.09 21.65 22.61
C SER A 12 0.29 20.19 22.80
N ASP A 13 1.61 20.03 22.88
CA ASP A 13 2.40 19.04 23.61
C ASP A 13 1.69 18.24 24.71
N GLY A 14 2.12 16.98 24.88
CA GLY A 14 2.05 16.31 26.19
C GLY A 14 1.53 14.86 26.19
N ARG A 15 2.45 13.91 26.06
CA ARG A 15 2.79 12.83 27.04
C ARG A 15 3.19 11.53 26.38
N ALA A 16 4.50 11.26 26.47
CA ALA A 16 5.07 9.94 26.33
C ALA A 16 4.57 9.01 27.44
N THR A 17 4.15 7.80 27.07
CA THR A 17 4.16 6.64 27.97
C THR A 17 5.00 5.55 27.32
N VAL A 18 6.22 5.41 27.84
CA VAL A 18 7.04 4.20 27.64
C VAL A 18 6.36 3.07 28.41
N ARG A 19 6.03 1.97 27.73
CA ARG A 19 5.79 0.67 28.36
C ARG A 19 6.75 -0.37 27.79
N ILE A 20 7.59 -0.86 28.70
CA ILE A 20 8.57 -1.94 28.53
C ILE A 20 7.85 -3.27 28.31
N GLY A 21 8.39 -4.07 27.37
CA GLY A 21 8.56 -5.52 27.44
C GLY A 21 7.40 -6.39 27.93
N GLY A 22 6.72 -7.03 26.98
CA GLY A 22 5.95 -8.25 27.21
C GLY A 22 6.19 -9.19 26.03
N SER A 23 7.13 -10.11 26.18
CA SER A 23 7.30 -11.26 25.29
C SER A 23 6.05 -12.14 25.39
N THR A 24 5.12 -12.00 24.46
CA THR A 24 4.10 -13.01 24.23
C THR A 24 4.22 -13.52 22.81
N SER A 25 4.98 -14.61 22.69
CA SER A 25 4.91 -15.53 21.59
C SER A 25 3.45 -15.98 21.45
N SER A 26 2.65 -15.30 20.62
CA SER A 26 1.35 -15.80 20.19
C SER A 26 1.57 -16.85 19.10
N ALA A 27 2.17 -17.97 19.52
CA ALA A 27 1.94 -19.24 18.86
C ALA A 27 0.50 -19.64 19.17
N GLY A 28 -0.42 -19.22 18.30
CA GLY A 28 -1.84 -19.60 18.33
C GLY A 28 -2.25 -20.01 16.92
N TYR A 29 -2.51 -21.31 16.75
CA TYR A 29 -3.01 -21.94 15.54
C TYR A 29 -4.29 -21.27 15.02
N ALA A 30 -4.27 -20.78 13.77
CA ALA A 30 -5.48 -20.63 12.98
C ALA A 30 -5.16 -20.95 11.51
N GLY A 31 -6.01 -21.75 10.87
CA GLY A 31 -5.99 -22.02 9.43
C GLY A 31 -5.79 -20.72 8.66
N ARG A 32 -4.78 -20.74 7.79
CA ARG A 32 -3.95 -19.60 7.41
C ARG A 32 -4.62 -18.70 6.37
N ALA A 33 -5.67 -17.98 6.75
CA ALA A 33 -6.04 -16.75 6.06
C ALA A 33 -4.94 -15.73 6.35
N ALA A 34 -3.90 -15.71 5.51
CA ALA A 34 -2.81 -14.75 5.65
C ALA A 34 -3.41 -13.34 5.64
N ILE A 35 -3.28 -12.62 6.76
CA ILE A 35 -3.75 -11.24 6.87
C ILE A 35 -2.96 -10.42 5.83
N VAL A 36 -3.67 -9.88 4.84
CA VAL A 36 -3.05 -9.07 3.79
C VAL A 36 -2.85 -7.65 4.34
N THR A 37 -1.60 -7.30 4.65
CA THR A 37 -1.22 -5.96 5.10
C THR A 37 -0.55 -5.16 3.98
N PRO A 38 -0.58 -3.80 4.03
CA PRO A 38 0.11 -2.95 3.06
C PRO A 38 1.60 -3.26 2.92
N GLU A 39 2.27 -3.50 4.04
CA GLU A 39 3.70 -3.81 4.08
C GLU A 39 3.97 -5.12 3.34
N ARG A 40 3.08 -6.11 3.51
CA ARG A 40 3.18 -7.40 2.82
C ARG A 40 2.96 -7.23 1.31
N ILE A 41 1.96 -6.45 0.90
CA ILE A 41 1.73 -6.13 -0.53
C ILE A 41 2.96 -5.47 -1.14
N LEU A 42 3.58 -4.50 -0.45
CA LEU A 42 4.74 -3.79 -0.97
C LEU A 42 5.98 -4.68 -1.11
N SER A 43 6.25 -5.51 -0.09
CA SER A 43 7.35 -6.47 -0.13
C SER A 43 7.20 -7.44 -1.30
N VAL A 44 6.02 -8.06 -1.43
CA VAL A 44 5.75 -9.00 -2.51
C VAL A 44 5.78 -8.31 -3.87
N MET A 45 5.25 -7.08 -3.99
CA MET A 45 5.30 -6.33 -5.23
C MET A 45 6.74 -6.02 -5.65
N ALA A 46 7.60 -5.64 -4.71
CA ALA A 46 9.02 -5.37 -4.96
C ALA A 46 9.72 -6.62 -5.54
N GLU A 47 9.51 -7.77 -4.90
CA GLU A 47 10.05 -9.07 -5.33
C GLU A 47 9.55 -9.44 -6.75
N GLU A 48 8.23 -9.43 -6.97
CA GLU A 48 7.62 -9.89 -8.24
C GLU A 48 7.85 -8.95 -9.43
N SER A 49 8.16 -7.68 -9.17
CA SER A 49 8.49 -6.70 -10.21
C SER A 49 9.99 -6.46 -10.37
N GLY A 50 10.83 -7.08 -9.55
CA GLY A 50 12.29 -6.99 -9.63
C GLY A 50 12.84 -5.59 -9.32
N ILE A 51 12.14 -4.80 -8.50
CA ILE A 51 12.57 -3.47 -8.08
C ILE A 51 12.68 -3.41 -6.56
N SER A 52 13.55 -2.55 -6.04
CA SER A 52 13.67 -2.40 -4.59
C SER A 52 12.43 -1.73 -3.99
N LEU A 53 12.14 -2.04 -2.72
CA LEU A 53 11.08 -1.40 -1.95
C LEU A 53 11.24 0.13 -1.92
N GLU A 54 12.48 0.63 -1.83
CA GLU A 54 12.79 2.06 -1.87
C GLU A 54 12.32 2.71 -3.18
N LEU A 55 12.46 2.02 -4.32
CA LEU A 55 11.98 2.52 -5.60
C LEU A 55 10.45 2.56 -5.65
N LEU A 56 9.76 1.62 -5.01
CA LEU A 56 8.30 1.69 -4.84
C LEU A 56 7.85 2.90 -4.01
N LEU A 57 8.63 3.32 -3.01
CA LEU A 57 8.29 4.47 -2.16
C LEU A 57 8.78 5.80 -2.73
N CYS A 58 9.78 5.81 -3.60
CA CYS A 58 10.38 7.03 -4.13
C CYS A 58 9.47 7.79 -5.12
N ALA A 59 9.85 9.04 -5.42
CA ALA A 59 9.13 9.93 -6.33
C ALA A 59 9.19 9.53 -7.83
N ARG A 60 10.05 8.58 -8.23
CA ARG A 60 10.35 8.29 -9.65
C ARG A 60 9.11 7.84 -10.44
N ARG A 61 9.02 8.36 -11.67
CA ARG A 61 7.86 8.18 -12.57
C ARG A 61 8.12 7.25 -13.75
N ASP A 62 9.31 6.65 -13.84
CA ASP A 62 9.64 5.66 -14.86
C ASP A 62 8.57 4.56 -14.90
N ARG A 63 8.07 4.20 -16.09
CA ARG A 63 6.95 3.23 -16.23
C ARG A 63 7.23 1.91 -15.52
N LYS A 64 8.49 1.45 -15.53
CA LYS A 64 8.95 0.23 -14.84
C LYS A 64 8.80 0.28 -13.32
N ILE A 65 8.75 1.48 -12.73
CA ILE A 65 8.58 1.70 -11.28
C ILE A 65 7.13 2.12 -10.99
N ALA A 66 6.58 3.03 -11.79
CA ALA A 66 5.25 3.57 -11.59
C ALA A 66 4.14 2.52 -11.75
N ARG A 67 4.27 1.57 -12.69
CA ARG A 67 3.26 0.52 -12.91
C ARG A 67 3.14 -0.43 -11.72
N PRO A 68 4.23 -1.04 -11.19
CA PRO A 68 4.16 -1.83 -9.96
C PRO A 68 3.60 -1.04 -8.78
N ARG A 69 3.98 0.24 -8.62
CA ARG A 69 3.46 1.09 -7.55
C ARG A 69 1.96 1.34 -7.64
N GLN A 70 1.47 1.66 -8.84
CA GLN A 70 0.03 1.86 -9.10
C GLN A 70 -0.75 0.57 -8.87
N LEU A 71 -0.20 -0.57 -9.27
CA LEU A 71 -0.79 -1.88 -9.00
C LEU A 71 -0.83 -2.17 -7.49
N ALA A 72 0.22 -1.83 -6.73
CA ALA A 72 0.22 -1.97 -5.28
C ALA A 72 -0.88 -1.11 -4.62
N MET A 73 -1.04 0.15 -5.02
CA MET A 73 -2.13 1.02 -4.56
C MET A 73 -3.52 0.40 -4.83
N TYR A 74 -3.71 -0.13 -6.04
CA TYR A 74 -4.94 -0.79 -6.44
C TYR A 74 -5.21 -2.05 -5.60
N LEU A 75 -4.20 -2.89 -5.38
CA LEU A 75 -4.34 -4.09 -4.56
C LEU A 75 -4.64 -3.74 -3.10
N MET A 76 -3.96 -2.75 -2.51
CA MET A 76 -4.30 -2.26 -1.17
C MET A 76 -5.75 -1.82 -1.08
N ARG A 77 -6.26 -1.12 -2.11
CA ARG A 77 -7.65 -0.67 -2.15
C ARG A 77 -8.65 -1.83 -2.20
N LYS A 78 -8.31 -2.94 -2.87
CA LYS A 78 -9.18 -4.11 -3.03
C LYS A 78 -9.08 -5.11 -1.87
N LEU A 79 -7.91 -5.23 -1.24
CA LEU A 79 -7.63 -6.28 -0.26
C LEU A 79 -7.66 -5.78 1.19
N CYS A 80 -7.36 -4.50 1.42
CA CYS A 80 -7.31 -3.91 2.77
C CYS A 80 -8.50 -2.95 2.96
N PHE A 81 -9.69 -3.52 3.24
CA PHE A 81 -10.95 -2.75 3.29
C PHE A 81 -10.97 -1.60 4.32
N GLU A 82 -10.17 -1.71 5.39
CA GLU A 82 -10.11 -0.71 6.46
C GLU A 82 -9.24 0.52 6.13
N LEU A 83 -8.54 0.51 5.00
CA LEU A 83 -7.64 1.59 4.62
C LEU A 83 -8.35 2.62 3.74
N SER A 84 -8.32 3.87 4.20
CA SER A 84 -8.72 5.02 3.38
C SER A 84 -7.69 5.30 2.30
N LEU A 85 -8.09 6.01 1.23
CA LEU A 85 -7.18 6.43 0.15
C LEU A 85 -5.97 7.23 0.68
N ALA A 86 -6.18 8.05 1.71
CA ALA A 86 -5.10 8.80 2.36
C ALA A 86 -4.11 7.86 3.09
N LYS A 87 -4.61 6.85 3.82
CA LYS A 87 -3.75 5.86 4.49
C LYS A 87 -2.98 5.01 3.48
N ILE A 88 -3.62 4.59 2.39
CA ILE A 88 -2.95 3.89 1.29
C ILE A 88 -1.82 4.77 0.75
N GLY A 89 -2.11 6.03 0.43
CA GLY A 89 -1.12 6.99 -0.07
C GLY A 89 0.07 7.17 0.88
N ALA A 90 -0.17 7.22 2.19
CA ALA A 90 0.87 7.26 3.20
C ALA A 90 1.79 6.01 3.13
N SER A 91 1.23 4.81 2.98
CA SER A 91 1.99 3.55 2.88
C SER A 91 2.88 3.45 1.63
N VAL A 92 2.56 4.15 0.53
CA VAL A 92 3.35 4.15 -0.72
C VAL A 92 4.25 5.38 -0.88
N GLY A 93 4.78 5.90 0.25
CA GLY A 93 5.73 7.02 0.26
C GLY A 93 5.06 8.39 0.29
N GLY A 94 3.97 8.53 1.06
CA GLY A 94 3.34 9.83 1.32
C GLY A 94 2.64 10.45 0.10
N ARG A 95 1.95 9.64 -0.71
CA ARG A 95 1.23 10.11 -1.91
C ARG A 95 -0.14 10.67 -1.57
N ASP A 96 -0.56 11.68 -2.32
CA ASP A 96 -1.89 12.28 -2.20
C ASP A 96 -2.98 11.24 -2.50
N HIS A 97 -4.09 11.29 -1.76
CA HIS A 97 -5.25 10.40 -1.97
C HIS A 97 -5.79 10.44 -3.41
N LYS A 98 -5.72 11.58 -4.11
CA LYS A 98 -6.07 11.71 -5.53
C LYS A 98 -5.13 10.89 -6.42
N THR A 99 -3.86 10.77 -6.04
CA THR A 99 -2.91 9.89 -6.75
C THR A 99 -3.35 8.43 -6.65
N VAL A 100 -3.82 8.00 -5.48
CA VAL A 100 -4.34 6.64 -5.26
C VAL A 100 -5.61 6.42 -6.08
N MET A 101 -6.52 7.39 -6.11
CA MET A 101 -7.72 7.36 -6.94
C MET A 101 -7.36 7.18 -8.43
N HIS A 102 -6.52 8.06 -8.97
CA HIS A 102 -6.05 7.97 -10.36
C HIS A 102 -5.34 6.65 -10.66
N ALA A 103 -4.57 6.11 -9.71
CA ALA A 103 -3.92 4.81 -9.86
C ALA A 103 -4.95 3.68 -9.97
N CYS A 104 -6.02 3.72 -9.16
CA CYS A 104 -7.08 2.72 -9.22
C CYS A 104 -7.81 2.76 -10.57
N ASP A 105 -8.27 3.93 -11.01
CA ASP A 105 -8.97 4.10 -12.29
C ASP A 105 -8.10 3.62 -13.47
N LEU A 106 -6.81 3.94 -13.43
CA LEU A 106 -5.86 3.53 -14.44
C LEU A 106 -5.63 2.01 -14.43
N MET A 107 -5.57 1.38 -13.25
CA MET A 107 -5.41 -0.07 -13.13
C MET A 107 -6.66 -0.82 -13.59
N ASP A 108 -7.87 -0.32 -13.27
CA ASP A 108 -9.13 -0.88 -13.79
C ASP A 108 -9.15 -0.89 -15.32
N TYR A 109 -8.64 0.17 -15.97
CA TYR A 109 -8.50 0.20 -17.42
C TYR A 109 -7.40 -0.75 -17.94
N LEU A 110 -6.19 -0.69 -17.38
CA LEU A 110 -5.03 -1.42 -17.91
C LEU A 110 -5.11 -2.93 -17.68
N LEU A 111 -5.68 -3.37 -16.56
CA LEU A 111 -5.85 -4.79 -16.26
C LEU A 111 -6.86 -5.47 -17.20
N THR A 112 -7.56 -4.76 -18.07
CA THR A 112 -8.38 -5.37 -19.14
C THR A 112 -7.63 -5.51 -20.46
N ARG A 113 -6.47 -4.85 -20.63
CA ARG A 113 -5.78 -4.67 -21.92
C ARG A 113 -4.33 -5.13 -21.93
N ASP A 114 -3.66 -5.11 -20.79
CA ASP A 114 -2.24 -5.42 -20.66
C ASP A 114 -2.06 -6.79 -20.00
N ARG A 115 -1.81 -7.82 -20.81
CA ARG A 115 -1.58 -9.19 -20.34
C ARG A 115 -0.40 -9.29 -19.37
N ASN A 116 0.68 -8.56 -19.62
CA ASN A 116 1.85 -8.59 -18.73
C ASN A 116 1.50 -8.06 -17.33
N LEU A 117 0.62 -7.06 -17.27
CA LEU A 117 0.15 -6.49 -16.00
C LEU A 117 -0.82 -7.44 -15.28
N GLN A 118 -1.70 -8.13 -16.02
CA GLN A 118 -2.55 -9.19 -15.47
C GLN A 118 -1.69 -10.33 -14.89
N ASP A 119 -0.68 -10.77 -15.62
CA ASP A 119 0.23 -11.83 -15.16
C ASP A 119 0.98 -11.40 -13.89
N LEU A 120 1.47 -10.15 -13.84
CA LEU A 120 2.09 -9.60 -12.63
C LEU A 120 1.12 -9.57 -11.46
N GLN A 121 -0.13 -9.13 -11.68
CA GLN A 121 -1.17 -9.14 -10.65
C GLN A 121 -1.39 -10.56 -10.12
N GLN A 122 -1.52 -11.55 -11.01
CA GLN A 122 -1.75 -12.94 -10.62
C GLN A 122 -0.59 -13.51 -9.81
N ARG A 123 0.66 -13.26 -10.21
CA ARG A 123 1.83 -13.70 -9.42
C ARG A 123 1.84 -13.09 -8.02
N VAL A 124 1.56 -11.79 -7.91
CA VAL A 124 1.46 -11.10 -6.62
C VAL A 124 0.35 -11.70 -5.77
N LEU A 125 -0.86 -11.87 -6.31
CA LEU A 125 -1.98 -12.48 -5.58
C LEU A 125 -1.65 -13.91 -5.13
N ASN A 126 -1.09 -14.72 -6.02
CA ASN A 126 -0.65 -16.07 -5.71
C ASN A 126 0.40 -16.08 -4.59
N ARG A 127 1.29 -15.10 -4.52
CA ARG A 127 2.29 -15.00 -3.44
C ARG A 127 1.72 -14.46 -2.13
N LEU A 128 0.67 -13.63 -2.21
CA LEU A 128 -0.02 -13.11 -1.03
C LEU A 128 -0.89 -14.19 -0.35
N TYR A 129 -1.60 -14.99 -1.14
CA TYR A 129 -2.47 -16.06 -0.64
C TYR A 129 -1.77 -17.42 -0.56
N GLY A 130 -0.79 -17.66 -1.41
CA GLY A 130 0.03 -18.86 -1.46
C GLY A 130 1.26 -18.74 -0.57
N SER A 131 1.05 -18.94 0.73
CA SER A 131 2.09 -19.42 1.63
C SER A 131 1.70 -20.80 2.15
N ALA A 132 1.72 -21.79 1.25
CA ALA A 132 1.74 -23.22 1.53
C ALA A 132 2.16 -23.97 0.25
N GLN A 133 3.47 -24.16 0.07
CA GLN A 133 4.00 -25.29 -0.69
C GLN A 133 5.26 -25.77 0.01
#